data_AF-A0A1H5A4Y7-F1
#
_entry.id   AF-A0A1H5A4Y7-F1
#
_cell.length_a   1.000
_cell.length_b   1.000
_cell.length_c   1.000
_cell.angle_alpha   90.00
_cell.angle_beta   90.00
_cell.angle_gamma   90.00
#
_symmetry.space_group_name_H-M   'P 1'
#
loop_
_entity.id
_entity.type
_entity.pdbx_description
1 polymer ?
#
loop_
_entity_poly.entity_id
_entity_poly.type
_entity_poly.pdbx_seq_one_letter_code
_entity_poly.pdbx_strand_id
1 'polypeptide(L)' 'MTTAVPTHDRPLAAPGLISYRYKGRYGWVMIGAISADDALQQARRSISEPPRLENLQVWNGQSYEPVIVEAGETEPAL' A
#
# COMPACT_ATOMS: atom_id res chain seq x y z
N MET A 1 -11.79 24.07 15.38
CA MET A 1 -10.64 24.16 14.45
C MET A 1 -10.71 22.93 13.54
N THR A 2 -11.03 23.09 12.26
CA THR A 2 -11.04 21.96 11.31
C THR A 2 -9.59 21.64 10.96
N THR A 3 -9.04 20.58 11.52
CA THR A 3 -7.74 20.06 11.10
C THR A 3 -7.87 19.54 9.68
N ALA A 4 -7.22 20.20 8.71
CA ALA A 4 -7.19 19.73 7.34
C ALA A 4 -6.55 18.33 7.30
N VAL A 5 -7.27 17.35 6.75
CA VAL A 5 -6.74 15.99 6.60
C VAL A 5 -5.52 16.07 5.67
N PRO A 6 -4.34 15.57 6.11
CA PRO A 6 -3.15 15.55 5.28
C PRO A 6 -3.43 14.92 3.92
N THR A 7 -2.83 15.45 2.85
CA THR A 7 -3.11 14.99 1.48
C THR A 7 -2.81 13.49 1.27
N HIS A 8 -1.86 12.93 2.03
CA HIS A 8 -1.50 11.50 2.01
C HIS A 8 -2.44 10.58 2.80
N ASP A 9 -3.49 11.11 3.43
CA ASP A 9 -4.56 10.37 4.10
C ASP A 9 -5.88 10.39 3.28
N ARG A 10 -5.76 10.56 1.96
CA ARG A 10 -6.88 10.49 1.02
C ARG A 10 -6.62 9.39 -0.01
N PRO A 11 -7.67 8.75 -0.55
CA PRO A 11 -7.52 7.83 -1.66
C PRO A 11 -7.13 8.63 -2.91
N LEU A 12 -5.88 8.52 -3.35
CA LEU A 12 -5.33 9.24 -4.50
C LEU A 12 -5.17 8.34 -5.75
N ALA A 13 -5.72 7.13 -5.73
CA ALA A 13 -5.71 6.25 -6.89
C ALA A 13 -6.73 6.71 -7.95
N ALA A 14 -6.39 6.48 -9.22
CA ALA A 14 -7.33 6.66 -10.32
C ALA A 14 -8.50 5.68 -10.19
N PRO A 15 -9.69 6.00 -10.76
CA PRO A 15 -10.84 5.10 -10.75
C PRO A 15 -10.49 3.72 -11.33
N GLY A 16 -10.95 2.65 -10.66
CA GLY A 16 -10.66 1.26 -11.05
C GLY A 16 -9.37 0.69 -10.45
N LEU A 17 -8.58 1.48 -9.72
CA LEU A 17 -7.40 1.03 -8.98
C LEU A 17 -7.64 1.10 -7.48
N ILE A 18 -6.95 0.23 -6.73
CA ILE A 18 -6.91 0.29 -5.28
C ILE A 18 -5.83 1.30 -4.88
N SER A 19 -6.15 2.17 -3.92
CA SER A 19 -5.19 3.13 -3.39
C SER A 19 -4.33 2.48 -2.32
N TYR A 20 -3.04 2.35 -2.61
CA TYR A 20 -2.01 1.95 -1.69
C TYR A 20 -1.11 3.14 -1.35
N ARG A 21 -0.40 3.02 -0.24
CA ARG A 21 0.76 3.87 0.05
C ARG A 21 1.88 3.02 0.62
N TYR A 22 3.11 3.38 0.29
CA TYR A 22 4.30 2.71 0.78
C TYR A 22 5.13 3.65 1.67
N LYS A 23 5.53 3.17 2.85
CA LYS A 23 6.41 3.92 3.76
C LYS A 23 7.86 3.81 3.31
N GLY A 24 8.31 4.80 2.54
CA GLY A 24 9.72 4.95 2.16
C GLY A 24 10.52 5.73 3.20
N ARG A 25 11.85 5.79 3.00
CA ARG A 25 12.78 6.53 3.86
C ARG A 25 12.42 8.03 3.98
N TYR A 26 11.96 8.63 2.90
CA TYR A 26 11.71 10.08 2.81
C TYR A 26 10.22 10.44 2.95
N GLY A 27 9.35 9.47 3.22
CA GLY A 27 7.91 9.69 3.36
C GLY A 27 7.07 8.66 2.62
N TRP A 28 5.82 9.04 2.33
CA TRP A 28 4.84 8.16 1.70
C TRP A 28 4.92 8.23 0.18
N VAL A 29 5.03 7.06 -0.46
CA VAL A 29 4.85 6.90 -1.90
C VAL A 29 3.41 6.49 -2.13
N MET A 30 2.64 7.33 -2.82
CA MET A 30 1.23 7.04 -3.15
C MET A 30 1.19 6.16 -4.40
N ILE A 31 0.44 5.06 -4.35
CA ILE A 31 0.44 4.03 -5.39
C ILE A 31 -1.01 3.67 -5.74
N GLY A 32 -1.36 3.72 -7.02
CA GLY A 32 -2.57 3.10 -7.53
C GLY A 32 -2.22 1.77 -8.18
N ALA A 33 -2.77 0.66 -7.70
CA ALA A 33 -2.48 -0.67 -8.19
C ALA A 33 -3.72 -1.57 -8.12
N ILE A 34 -3.74 -2.65 -8.90
CA ILE A 34 -4.85 -3.62 -8.89
C ILE A 34 -4.72 -4.66 -7.76
N SER A 35 -3.52 -4.84 -7.21
CA SER A 35 -3.20 -5.81 -6.16
C SER A 35 -2.03 -5.33 -5.31
N ALA A 36 -1.81 -5.97 -4.16
CA ALA A 36 -0.69 -5.66 -3.29
C ALA A 36 0.68 -5.99 -3.94
N ASP A 37 0.76 -7.05 -4.74
CA ASP A 37 1.99 -7.40 -5.46
C ASP A 37 2.35 -6.33 -6.51
N ASP A 38 1.37 -5.91 -7.32
CA ASP A 38 1.56 -4.82 -8.28
C ASP A 38 1.94 -3.52 -7.55
N ALA A 39 1.34 -3.25 -6.40
CA ALA A 39 1.71 -2.10 -5.57
C ALA A 39 3.18 -2.15 -5.11
N LEU A 40 3.70 -3.32 -4.70
CA LEU A 40 5.12 -3.48 -4.35
C LEU A 40 6.04 -3.28 -5.56
N GLN A 41 5.64 -3.76 -6.74
CA GLN A 41 6.40 -3.53 -7.98
C GLN A 41 6.45 -2.04 -8.35
N GLN A 42 5.34 -1.31 -8.17
CA GLN A 42 5.35 0.15 -8.35
C GLN A 42 6.23 0.83 -7.30
N ALA A 43 6.14 0.42 -6.03
CA ALA A 43 6.98 0.96 -4.95
C ALA A 43 8.47 0.80 -5.27
N ARG A 44 8.89 -0.37 -5.79
CA ARG A 44 10.27 -0.67 -6.19
C ARG A 44 10.86 0.35 -7.17
N ARG A 45 10.05 0.97 -8.02
CA ARG A 45 10.51 1.99 -8.98
C ARG A 45 10.88 3.31 -8.30
N SER A 46 10.40 3.53 -7.08
CA SER A 46 10.55 4.77 -6.31
C SER A 46 11.44 4.62 -5.08
N ILE A 47 11.99 3.43 -4.82
CA ILE A 47 12.88 3.16 -3.68
C ILE A 47 14.14 2.45 -4.14
N SER A 48 15.24 2.64 -3.41
CA SER A 48 16.53 1.99 -3.72
C SER A 48 16.68 0.61 -3.08
N GLU A 49 15.85 0.29 -2.10
CA GLU A 49 15.88 -0.97 -1.35
C GLU A 49 14.77 -1.92 -1.84
N PRO A 50 14.87 -3.23 -1.57
CA PRO A 50 13.77 -4.15 -1.87
C PRO A 50 12.48 -3.73 -1.14
N PRO A 51 11.33 -3.61 -1.84
CA PRO A 51 10.08 -3.24 -1.20
C PRO A 51 9.66 -4.32 -0.22
N ARG A 52 9.21 -3.92 0.96
CA ARG A 52 8.74 -4.84 2.00
C ARG A 52 7.26 -4.63 2.24
N LEU A 53 6.51 -5.73 2.33
CA LEU A 53 5.07 -5.70 2.55
C LEU A 53 4.69 -4.98 3.86
N GLU A 54 5.53 -5.09 4.90
CA GLU A 54 5.35 -4.40 6.19
C GLU A 54 5.20 -2.87 6.07
N ASN A 55 5.75 -2.28 5.00
CA ASN A 55 5.68 -0.85 4.72
C ASN A 55 4.52 -0.48 3.80
N LEU A 56 3.78 -1.45 3.27
CA LEU A 56 2.65 -1.24 2.38
C LEU A 56 1.35 -1.11 3.18
N GLN A 57 0.58 -0.09 2.85
CA GLN A 57 -0.76 0.12 3.39
C GLN A 57 -1.77 0.27 2.26
N VAL A 58 -2.99 -0.19 2.50
CA VAL A 58 -4.11 -0.14 1.57
C VAL A 58 -5.23 0.74 2.13
N TRP A 59 -5.88 1.51 1.27
CA TRP A 59 -7.05 2.30 1.63
C TRP A 59 -8.26 1.38 1.77
N ASN A 60 -8.86 1.33 2.96
CA ASN A 60 -10.04 0.51 3.25
C ASN A 60 -11.38 1.24 3.04
N GLY A 61 -11.36 2.50 2.57
CA GLY A 61 -12.54 3.36 2.46
C GLY A 61 -12.59 4.48 3.51
N GLN A 62 -11.90 4.31 4.64
CA GLN A 62 -11.84 5.27 5.75
C GLN A 62 -10.41 5.71 6.07
N SER A 63 -9.47 4.77 6.05
CA SER A 63 -8.06 5.00 6.38
C SER A 63 -7.14 4.02 5.67
N TYR A 64 -5.85 4.33 5.65
CA TYR A 64 -4.83 3.40 5.21
C TYR A 64 -4.46 2.42 6.33
N GLU A 65 -4.58 1.13 6.05
CA GLU A 65 -4.26 0.05 6.98
C GLU A 65 -3.13 -0.83 6.43
N PRO A 66 -2.28 -1.42 7.29
CA PRO A 66 -1.25 -2.36 6.85
C PRO A 66 -1.82 -3.48 5.99
N VAL A 67 -1.16 -3.78 4.86
CA VAL A 67 -1.55 -4.94 4.05
C VAL A 67 -1.15 -6.21 4.80
N ILE A 68 -2.14 -6.97 5.22
CA ILE A 68 -1.96 -8.28 5.84
C ILE A 68 -2.13 -9.30 4.71
N VAL A 69 -1.05 -10.00 4.36
CA VAL A 69 -1.21 -11.27 3.64
C VAL A 69 -1.64 -12.28 4.69
N GLU A 70 -2.89 -12.73 4.62
CA GLU A 70 -3.26 -13.94 5.34
C GLU A 70 -2.33 -15.04 4.86
N ALA A 71 -1.53 -15.57 5.79
CA ALA A 71 -0.64 -16.69 5.50
C ALA A 71 -1.47 -17.97 5.34
N GLY A 72 -2.29 -18.04 4.29
CA GLY A 72 -2.90 -19.26 3.76
C GLY A 72 -2.44 -19.32 2.31
N GLU A 73 -1.64 -20.30 1.88
CA GLU A 73 -1.92 -21.72 2.00
C GLU A 73 -0.59 -22.46 2.06
N THR A 74 -0.17 -22.86 3.27
CA THR A 74 0.74 -24.00 3.41
C THR A 74 -0.16 -25.21 3.55
N GLU A 75 -0.59 -25.79 2.44
CA GLU A 75 -1.02 -27.19 2.41
C GLU A 75 0.20 -28.05 2.00
N PRO A 76 0.94 -28.64 2.95
CA PRO A 76 1.62 -29.89 2.71
C PRO A 76 0.65 -30.99 3.13
N ALA A 77 -0.11 -31.53 2.17
CA ALA A 77 -0.90 -32.73 2.39
C ALA A 77 -0.42 -33.84 1.45
N LEU A 78 0.53 -34.61 2.00
CA LEU A 78 0.92 -36.01 1.72
C LEU A 78 1.21 -36.44 0.27
#